data_AF-A0A6A1WB24-F1
#
_entry.id   AF-A0A6A1WB24-F1
#
_cell.length_a   1.000
_cell.length_b   1.000
_cell.length_c   1.000
_cell.angle_alpha   90.00
_cell.angle_beta   90.00
_cell.angle_gamma   90.00
#
_symmetry.space_group_name_H-M   'P 1'
#
loop_
_entity.id
_entity.type
_entity.pdbx_description
1 polymer ?
#
loop_
_entity_poly.entity_id
_entity_poly.type
_entity_poly.pdbx_seq_one_letter_code
_entity_poly.pdbx_strand_id
1 'polypeptide(L)'
;MLSRKIDAKILLSNLSDGYVQNPEKVFPVGKLIIGREKEISAAEERLLENDIPRTADEFEKLVRSSPNSSFVWIKYMDFLLSVADVDGARSIAERALKTINIREENEKLNVWVAFLNLENEYGNPPEEAVMKVFQRALQYNDPKKVHLSLLGMYERTEQHKLADELLDKMVKKFKHSCKVWLRRVQRILKQQQDVVQPVVNRALLSLPRHKHIKFISQTAILEFKCGVPDRGRSMFEGILREYPKRTDLWSIYLDQLTLESNLQEIRLGDVDVIRALFERAISLSLPPKKMKFLFKKYLEYEKTIGDEERIESVKKKAMEYVESTLA
;
A
#
# COMPACT_ATOMS: atom_id res chain seq x y z
N MET A 1 2.97 31.88 3.81
CA MET A 1 3.87 31.05 3.00
C MET A 1 4.14 29.76 3.77
N LEU A 2 3.57 28.64 3.36
CA LEU A 2 3.66 27.37 4.09
C LEU A 2 4.93 26.61 3.70
N SER A 3 5.76 26.32 4.71
CA SER A 3 7.01 25.55 4.62
C SER A 3 6.72 24.10 4.21
N ARG A 4 7.21 23.67 3.05
CA ARG A 4 7.11 22.30 2.54
C ARG A 4 8.43 21.55 2.74
N LYS A 5 8.73 21.13 3.97
CA LYS A 5 9.68 20.04 4.25
C LYS A 5 9.22 19.30 5.50
N ILE A 6 8.45 18.24 5.33
CA ILE A 6 8.20 17.26 6.39
C ILE A 6 9.02 16.02 6.02
N ASP A 7 10.12 15.82 6.76
CA ASP A 7 10.95 14.62 6.68
C ASP A 7 10.21 13.46 7.39
N ALA A 8 9.36 12.74 6.67
CA ALA A 8 8.69 11.56 7.21
C ALA A 8 9.60 10.32 7.13
N LYS A 9 10.02 9.77 8.29
CA LYS A 9 10.60 8.42 8.38
C LYS A 9 9.50 7.38 8.06
N ILE A 10 9.54 6.78 6.87
CA ILE A 10 8.59 5.74 6.45
C ILE A 10 9.22 4.37 6.64
N LEU A 11 8.59 3.49 7.42
CA LEU A 11 8.99 2.08 7.57
C LEU A 11 8.81 1.32 6.25
N LEU A 12 9.82 0.53 5.87
CA LEU A 12 9.88 -0.30 4.64
C LEU A 12 8.66 -1.22 4.44
N SER A 13 8.01 -1.63 5.54
CA SER A 13 6.79 -2.45 5.52
C SER A 13 5.59 -1.74 4.86
N ASN A 14 5.66 -0.42 4.67
CA ASN A 14 4.64 0.37 3.98
C ASN A 14 4.82 0.44 2.45
N LEU A 15 5.93 -0.08 1.91
CA LEU A 15 6.31 0.12 0.50
C LEU A 15 6.33 -1.15 -0.36
N SER A 16 6.16 -2.35 0.21
CA SER A 16 6.15 -3.57 -0.60
C SER A 16 5.18 -4.63 -0.08
N ASP A 17 4.51 -5.32 -1.02
CA ASP A 17 3.62 -6.46 -0.77
C ASP A 17 4.42 -7.78 -0.54
N GLY A 18 5.77 -7.74 -0.43
CA GLY A 18 6.68 -8.89 -0.32
C GLY A 18 7.80 -8.75 0.72
N TYR A 19 8.58 -9.81 0.95
CA TYR A 19 9.70 -9.82 1.90
C TYR A 19 11.00 -9.36 1.22
N VAL A 20 11.60 -8.27 1.69
CA VAL A 20 12.90 -7.76 1.21
C VAL A 20 14.01 -8.40 2.04
N GLN A 21 14.79 -9.30 1.45
CA GLN A 21 15.83 -10.07 2.15
C GLN A 21 16.98 -9.21 2.71
N ASN A 22 17.37 -8.11 2.03
CA ASN A 22 18.46 -7.23 2.47
C ASN A 22 18.13 -5.73 2.24
N PRO A 23 17.39 -5.10 3.18
CA PRO A 23 16.94 -3.71 3.06
C PRO A 23 18.07 -2.68 2.89
N GLU A 24 19.20 -2.87 3.56
CA GLU A 24 20.33 -1.93 3.56
C GLU A 24 21.04 -1.84 2.18
N LYS A 25 20.96 -2.90 1.38
CA LYS A 25 21.50 -2.93 0.01
C LYS A 25 20.58 -2.25 -1.00
N VAL A 26 19.27 -2.35 -0.79
CA VAL A 26 18.23 -1.82 -1.69
C VAL A 26 17.94 -0.34 -1.39
N PHE A 27 18.11 0.08 -0.13
CA PHE A 27 17.77 1.42 0.36
C PHE A 27 18.93 2.01 1.19
N PRO A 28 19.96 2.60 0.57
CA PRO A 28 21.09 3.18 1.28
C PRO A 28 20.67 4.36 2.15
N VAL A 29 21.23 4.42 3.37
CA VAL A 29 20.89 5.41 4.41
C VAL A 29 21.13 6.83 3.90
N GLY A 30 20.11 7.70 3.98
CA GLY A 30 20.21 9.11 3.63
C GLY A 30 19.66 9.52 2.25
N LYS A 31 19.17 8.58 1.42
CA LYS A 31 18.48 8.90 0.15
C LYS A 31 16.96 9.00 0.32
N LEU A 32 16.36 10.04 -0.25
CA LEU A 32 14.91 10.26 -0.28
C LEU A 32 14.24 9.20 -1.19
N ILE A 33 13.44 8.30 -0.62
CA ILE A 33 12.73 7.25 -1.37
C ILE A 33 11.28 7.69 -1.56
N ILE A 34 10.95 8.14 -2.77
CA ILE A 34 9.57 8.46 -3.16
C ILE A 34 8.90 7.16 -3.61
N GLY A 35 8.21 6.50 -2.69
CA GLY A 35 7.44 5.30 -2.95
C GLY A 35 6.09 5.59 -3.59
N ARG A 36 6.08 5.79 -4.91
CA ARG A 36 5.00 5.33 -5.79
C ARG A 36 5.59 4.22 -6.64
N GLU A 37 4.77 3.32 -7.19
CA GLU A 37 5.14 2.36 -8.25
C GLU A 37 5.97 3.09 -9.35
N LYS A 38 7.30 3.17 -9.16
CA LYS A 38 8.24 3.97 -9.97
C LYS A 38 9.33 3.11 -10.59
N GLU A 39 9.22 1.79 -10.49
CA GLU A 39 10.17 0.90 -11.18
C GLU A 39 9.88 0.81 -12.68
N ILE A 40 8.64 1.09 -13.12
CA ILE A 40 8.30 1.17 -14.54
C ILE A 40 8.72 2.53 -15.14
N SER A 41 8.64 3.63 -14.36
CA SER A 41 8.87 4.99 -14.87
C SER A 41 10.34 5.30 -15.17
N ALA A 42 11.28 5.05 -14.24
CA ALA A 42 12.59 5.71 -14.33
C ALA A 42 13.57 5.10 -15.35
N ALA A 43 13.44 3.81 -15.69
CA ALA A 43 14.29 3.17 -16.70
C ALA A 43 13.71 3.37 -18.12
N GLU A 44 12.38 3.36 -18.25
CA GLU A 44 11.69 3.57 -19.52
C GLU A 44 11.55 5.06 -19.89
N GLU A 45 11.44 5.97 -18.91
CA GLU A 45 11.56 7.42 -19.15
C GLU A 45 12.98 7.81 -19.55
N ARG A 46 14.02 7.16 -19.01
CA ARG A 46 15.41 7.38 -19.45
C ARG A 46 15.68 6.91 -20.88
N LEU A 47 14.93 5.92 -21.36
CA LEU A 47 14.95 5.54 -22.78
C LEU A 47 14.34 6.64 -23.67
N LEU A 48 13.45 7.48 -23.13
CA LEU A 48 12.81 8.60 -23.82
C LEU A 48 13.50 9.96 -23.59
N GLU A 49 14.35 10.12 -22.57
CA GLU A 49 15.02 11.40 -22.27
C GLU A 49 15.95 11.90 -23.40
N ASN A 50 16.38 11.01 -24.30
CA ASN A 50 17.23 11.40 -25.43
C ASN A 50 16.46 11.71 -26.72
N ASP A 51 15.22 11.22 -26.89
CA ASP A 51 14.39 11.49 -28.08
C ASP A 51 12.92 11.10 -27.82
N ILE A 52 12.10 12.04 -27.35
CA ILE A 52 10.65 11.82 -27.18
C ILE A 52 10.02 11.80 -28.58
N PRO A 53 9.43 10.68 -29.03
CA PRO A 53 8.80 10.59 -30.34
C PRO A 53 7.70 11.64 -30.50
N ARG A 54 7.73 12.39 -31.61
CA ARG A 54 6.75 13.43 -31.93
C ARG A 54 5.86 13.06 -33.12
N THR A 55 6.20 11.99 -33.82
CA THR A 55 5.47 11.52 -35.00
C THR A 55 4.98 10.08 -34.83
N ALA A 56 3.87 9.74 -35.48
CA ALA A 56 3.35 8.38 -35.50
C ALA A 56 4.41 7.38 -36.04
N ASP A 57 5.20 7.78 -37.04
CA ASP A 57 6.26 6.94 -37.62
C ASP A 57 7.39 6.61 -36.64
N GLU A 58 7.75 7.54 -35.75
CA GLU A 58 8.74 7.29 -34.69
C GLU A 58 8.19 6.31 -33.65
N PHE A 59 6.92 6.43 -33.27
CA PHE A 59 6.26 5.45 -32.40
C PHE A 59 6.16 4.07 -33.06
N GLU A 60 5.87 3.99 -34.36
CA GLU A 60 5.86 2.72 -35.10
C GLU A 60 7.25 2.05 -35.10
N LYS A 61 8.33 2.81 -35.21
CA LYS A 61 9.70 2.28 -35.09
C LYS A 61 9.97 1.73 -33.69
N LEU A 62 9.58 2.47 -32.64
CA LEU A 62 9.79 2.03 -31.26
C LEU A 62 8.97 0.81 -30.88
N VAL A 63 7.73 0.73 -31.34
CA VAL A 63 6.88 -0.45 -31.14
C VAL A 63 7.50 -1.68 -31.82
N ARG A 64 8.14 -1.51 -32.99
CA ARG A 64 8.86 -2.62 -33.65
C ARG A 64 10.12 -3.03 -32.91
N SER A 65 10.86 -2.09 -32.32
CA SER A 65 12.06 -2.41 -31.54
C SER A 65 11.74 -3.01 -30.18
N SER A 66 10.61 -2.62 -29.58
CA SER A 66 10.21 -3.00 -28.22
C SER A 66 8.73 -3.42 -28.16
N PRO A 67 8.34 -4.51 -28.86
CA PRO A 67 6.94 -4.90 -29.02
C PRO A 67 6.25 -5.34 -27.74
N ASN A 68 7.01 -5.74 -26.71
CA ASN A 68 6.49 -6.19 -25.43
C ASN A 68 6.39 -5.09 -24.37
N SER A 69 6.89 -3.87 -24.63
CA SER A 69 6.82 -2.78 -23.64
C SER A 69 5.47 -2.08 -23.71
N SER A 70 4.63 -2.31 -22.69
CA SER A 70 3.34 -1.64 -22.53
C SER A 70 3.50 -0.13 -22.43
N PHE A 71 4.60 0.37 -21.87
CA PHE A 71 4.88 1.79 -21.77
C PHE A 71 4.97 2.48 -23.13
N VAL A 72 5.69 1.90 -24.09
CA VAL A 72 5.79 2.44 -25.47
C VAL A 72 4.42 2.49 -26.13
N TRP A 73 3.64 1.41 -25.99
CA TRP A 73 2.27 1.35 -26.52
C TRP A 73 1.34 2.39 -25.89
N ILE A 74 1.40 2.57 -24.56
CA ILE A 74 0.58 3.54 -23.84
C ILE A 74 0.98 4.97 -24.20
N LYS A 75 2.27 5.25 -24.38
CA LYS A 75 2.74 6.56 -24.86
C LYS A 75 2.30 6.86 -26.29
N TYR A 76 2.22 5.85 -27.15
CA TYR A 76 1.67 6.03 -28.48
C TYR A 76 0.16 6.32 -28.43
N MET A 77 -0.60 5.64 -27.57
CA MET A 77 -2.01 5.95 -27.33
C MET A 77 -2.19 7.39 -26.83
N ASP A 78 -1.38 7.82 -25.86
CA ASP A 78 -1.38 9.18 -25.28
C ASP A 78 -1.09 10.25 -26.35
N PHE A 79 -0.13 9.99 -27.25
CA PHE A 79 0.14 10.85 -28.40
C PHE A 79 -1.10 10.99 -29.31
N LEU A 80 -1.76 9.88 -29.67
CA LEU A 80 -2.96 9.95 -30.52
C LEU A 80 -4.11 10.68 -29.84
N LEU A 81 -4.29 10.50 -28.53
CA LEU A 81 -5.24 11.27 -27.74
C LEU A 81 -4.93 12.78 -27.76
N SER A 82 -3.64 13.16 -27.72
CA SER A 82 -3.23 14.57 -27.80
C SER A 82 -3.57 15.25 -29.14
N VAL A 83 -3.71 14.46 -30.21
CA VAL A 83 -4.14 14.91 -31.54
C VAL A 83 -5.66 14.71 -31.75
N ALA A 84 -6.39 14.34 -30.68
CA ALA A 84 -7.82 14.02 -30.68
C ALA A 84 -8.23 12.82 -31.55
N ASP A 85 -7.28 11.94 -31.91
CA ASP A 85 -7.55 10.69 -32.63
C ASP A 85 -7.82 9.54 -31.65
N VAL A 86 -9.06 9.52 -31.12
CA VAL A 86 -9.50 8.51 -30.15
C VAL A 86 -9.61 7.13 -30.81
N ASP A 87 -10.10 7.05 -32.05
CA ASP A 87 -10.26 5.78 -32.76
C ASP A 87 -8.92 5.16 -33.14
N GLY A 88 -7.94 5.99 -33.51
CA GLY A 88 -6.55 5.57 -33.63
C GLY A 88 -6.02 5.00 -32.32
N ALA A 89 -6.22 5.69 -31.20
CA ALA A 89 -5.77 5.21 -29.89
C ALA A 89 -6.42 3.86 -29.50
N ARG A 90 -7.70 3.63 -29.82
CA ARG A 90 -8.37 2.31 -29.66
C ARG A 90 -7.70 1.23 -30.52
N SER A 91 -7.42 1.53 -31.78
CA SER A 91 -6.75 0.61 -32.70
C SER A 91 -5.35 0.22 -32.20
N ILE A 92 -4.59 1.19 -31.66
CA ILE A 92 -3.29 0.94 -31.05
C ILE A 92 -3.41 0.06 -29.80
N ALA A 93 -4.40 0.29 -28.94
CA ALA A 93 -4.65 -0.57 -27.78
C ALA A 93 -4.93 -2.02 -28.19
N GLU A 94 -5.79 -2.22 -29.20
CA GLU A 94 -6.09 -3.57 -29.72
C GLU A 94 -4.85 -4.24 -30.32
N ARG A 95 -4.03 -3.48 -31.04
CA ARG A 95 -2.80 -3.97 -31.65
C ARG A 95 -1.77 -4.35 -30.60
N ALA A 96 -1.62 -3.54 -29.55
CA ALA A 96 -0.76 -3.84 -28.41
C ALA A 96 -1.15 -5.17 -27.74
N LEU A 97 -2.45 -5.38 -27.47
CA LEU A 97 -2.95 -6.61 -26.85
C LEU A 97 -2.68 -7.88 -27.69
N LYS A 98 -2.72 -7.75 -29.02
CA LYS A 98 -2.38 -8.82 -29.98
C LYS A 98 -0.87 -9.05 -30.10
N THR A 99 -0.07 -8.00 -30.00
CA THR A 99 1.38 -8.02 -30.29
C THR A 99 2.21 -8.44 -29.08
N ILE A 100 1.86 -7.95 -27.89
CA ILE A 100 2.57 -8.29 -26.65
C ILE A 100 2.45 -9.81 -26.41
N ASN A 101 3.57 -10.43 -26.03
CA ASN A 101 3.62 -11.86 -25.75
C ASN A 101 2.66 -12.22 -24.59
N ILE A 102 1.94 -13.32 -24.70
CA ILE A 102 1.02 -13.82 -23.66
C ILE A 102 1.70 -14.10 -22.32
N ARG A 103 3.02 -14.36 -22.32
CA ARG A 103 3.81 -14.56 -21.10
C ARG A 103 3.97 -13.27 -20.29
N GLU A 104 3.90 -12.11 -20.94
CA GLU A 104 4.01 -10.80 -20.32
C GLU A 104 2.66 -10.33 -19.77
N GLU A 105 2.14 -11.05 -18.78
CA GLU A 105 0.81 -10.78 -18.19
C GLU A 105 0.69 -9.36 -17.63
N ASN A 106 1.75 -8.84 -17.02
CA ASN A 106 1.74 -7.50 -16.43
C ASN A 106 1.73 -6.42 -17.51
N GLU A 107 2.51 -6.59 -18.58
CA GLU A 107 2.50 -5.67 -19.73
C GLU A 107 1.13 -5.63 -20.40
N LYS A 108 0.50 -6.80 -20.61
CA LYS A 108 -0.88 -6.85 -21.12
C LYS A 108 -1.87 -6.18 -20.19
N LEU A 109 -1.75 -6.41 -18.88
CA LEU A 109 -2.61 -5.78 -17.89
C LEU A 109 -2.49 -4.25 -17.95
N ASN A 110 -1.28 -3.70 -18.07
CA ASN A 110 -1.07 -2.26 -18.19
C ASN A 110 -1.80 -1.68 -19.40
N VAL A 111 -1.74 -2.36 -20.56
CA VAL A 111 -2.48 -1.96 -21.76
C VAL A 111 -4.00 -2.04 -21.52
N TRP A 112 -4.51 -3.08 -20.86
CA TRP A 112 -5.92 -3.14 -20.49
C TRP A 112 -6.35 -1.99 -19.57
N VAL A 113 -5.51 -1.59 -18.61
CA VAL A 113 -5.80 -0.45 -17.74
C VAL A 113 -5.81 0.87 -18.52
N ALA A 114 -4.86 1.07 -19.43
CA ALA A 114 -4.86 2.23 -20.31
C ALA A 114 -6.11 2.26 -21.20
N PHE A 115 -6.52 1.11 -21.74
CA PHE A 115 -7.72 1.01 -22.56
C PHE A 115 -9.00 1.30 -21.74
N LEU A 116 -9.08 0.84 -20.50
CA LEU A 116 -10.19 1.18 -19.60
C LEU A 116 -10.24 2.69 -19.30
N ASN A 117 -9.09 3.35 -19.07
CA ASN A 117 -9.04 4.80 -18.88
C ASN A 117 -9.54 5.53 -20.13
N LEU A 118 -9.10 5.09 -21.32
CA LEU A 118 -9.51 5.67 -22.59
C LEU A 118 -11.03 5.56 -22.80
N GLU A 119 -11.64 4.41 -22.55
CA GLU A 119 -13.10 4.26 -22.68
C GLU A 119 -13.87 4.97 -21.58
N ASN A 120 -13.28 5.16 -20.40
CA ASN A 120 -13.92 5.93 -19.34
C ASN A 120 -14.01 7.42 -19.67
N GLU A 121 -13.03 7.95 -20.42
CA GLU A 121 -12.97 9.37 -20.79
C GLU A 121 -13.68 9.67 -22.12
N TYR A 122 -13.52 8.80 -23.12
CA TYR A 122 -14.00 9.04 -24.49
C TYR A 122 -15.05 8.03 -24.99
N GLY A 123 -15.45 7.07 -24.15
CA GLY A 123 -16.50 6.11 -24.49
C GLY A 123 -17.89 6.75 -24.49
N ASN A 124 -18.82 6.19 -25.26
CA ASN A 124 -20.20 6.67 -25.32
C ASN A 124 -21.22 5.50 -25.42
N PRO A 125 -22.04 5.25 -24.38
CA PRO A 125 -21.91 5.76 -23.01
C PRO A 125 -20.62 5.23 -22.34
N PRO A 126 -19.93 6.03 -21.50
CA PRO A 126 -18.68 5.62 -20.87
C PRO A 126 -18.80 4.31 -20.08
N GLU A 127 -19.89 4.15 -19.31
CA GLU A 127 -20.12 2.95 -18.49
C GLU A 127 -20.22 1.67 -19.33
N GLU A 128 -20.91 1.73 -20.47
CA GLU A 128 -21.04 0.58 -21.37
C GLU A 128 -19.72 0.25 -22.05
N ALA A 129 -18.98 1.27 -22.49
CA ALA A 129 -17.70 1.10 -23.14
C ALA A 129 -16.66 0.47 -22.20
N VAL A 130 -16.55 1.00 -20.97
CA VAL A 130 -15.72 0.45 -19.89
C VAL A 130 -16.12 -0.98 -19.58
N MET A 131 -17.42 -1.27 -19.46
CA MET A 131 -17.89 -2.63 -19.17
C MET A 131 -17.57 -3.63 -20.29
N LYS A 132 -17.65 -3.23 -21.56
CA LYS A 132 -17.26 -4.09 -22.70
C LYS A 132 -15.76 -4.44 -22.62
N VAL A 133 -14.90 -3.45 -22.41
CA VAL A 133 -13.45 -3.68 -22.26
C VAL A 133 -13.14 -4.50 -21.01
N PHE A 134 -13.83 -4.23 -19.90
CA PHE A 134 -13.67 -4.97 -18.65
C PHE A 134 -14.03 -6.45 -18.81
N GLN A 135 -15.16 -6.78 -19.45
CA GLN A 135 -15.54 -8.17 -19.70
C GLN A 135 -14.52 -8.89 -20.59
N ARG A 136 -13.97 -8.20 -21.60
CA ARG A 136 -12.88 -8.75 -22.43
C ARG A 136 -11.63 -8.98 -21.59
N ALA A 137 -11.20 -8.02 -20.78
CA ALA A 137 -10.02 -8.13 -19.93
C ALA A 137 -10.10 -9.32 -18.96
N LEU A 138 -11.30 -9.65 -18.45
CA LEU A 138 -11.53 -10.81 -17.59
C LEU A 138 -11.31 -12.17 -18.26
N GLN A 139 -11.36 -12.25 -19.59
CA GLN A 139 -11.12 -13.49 -20.32
C GLN A 139 -9.63 -13.81 -20.47
N TYR A 140 -8.77 -12.78 -20.42
CA TYR A 140 -7.34 -12.91 -20.71
C TYR A 140 -6.44 -12.72 -19.48
N ASN A 141 -6.96 -12.23 -18.35
CA ASN A 141 -6.17 -11.89 -17.17
C ASN A 141 -6.78 -12.45 -15.88
N ASP A 142 -6.00 -12.49 -14.80
CA ASP A 142 -6.50 -12.82 -13.46
C ASP A 142 -7.69 -11.90 -13.09
N PRO A 143 -8.88 -12.46 -12.81
CA PRO A 143 -10.07 -11.67 -12.54
C PRO A 143 -9.86 -10.68 -11.41
N LYS A 144 -9.15 -11.05 -10.34
CA LYS A 144 -8.96 -10.19 -9.18
C LYS A 144 -8.07 -8.99 -9.51
N LYS A 145 -6.99 -9.18 -10.28
CA LYS A 145 -6.14 -8.07 -10.77
C LYS A 145 -6.95 -7.07 -11.58
N VAL A 146 -7.74 -7.53 -12.55
CA VAL A 146 -8.56 -6.64 -13.41
C VAL A 146 -9.59 -5.85 -12.59
N HIS A 147 -10.28 -6.48 -11.63
CA HIS A 147 -11.24 -5.76 -10.76
C HIS A 147 -10.54 -4.71 -9.89
N LEU A 148 -9.34 -5.02 -9.36
CA LEU A 148 -8.56 -4.04 -8.58
C LEU A 148 -8.09 -2.87 -9.45
N SER A 149 -7.69 -3.13 -10.69
CA SER A 149 -7.31 -2.06 -11.62
C SER A 149 -8.48 -1.17 -11.99
N LEU A 150 -9.65 -1.76 -12.28
CA LEU A 150 -10.87 -0.99 -12.55
C LEU A 150 -11.28 -0.15 -11.33
N LEU A 151 -11.20 -0.72 -10.12
CA LEU A 151 -11.43 0.03 -8.89
C LEU A 151 -10.47 1.22 -8.75
N GLY A 152 -9.17 1.00 -9.01
CA GLY A 152 -8.17 2.06 -8.97
C GLY A 152 -8.35 3.14 -10.05
N MET A 153 -8.96 2.81 -11.19
CA MET A 153 -9.40 3.80 -12.17
C MET A 153 -10.53 4.65 -11.60
N TYR A 154 -11.63 4.05 -11.14
CA TYR A 154 -12.77 4.79 -10.58
C TYR A 154 -12.40 5.62 -9.34
N GLU A 155 -11.42 5.17 -8.55
CA GLU A 155 -10.88 5.95 -7.43
C GLU A 155 -10.11 7.21 -7.90
N ARG A 156 -9.41 7.15 -9.03
CA ARG A 156 -8.68 8.30 -9.61
C ARG A 156 -9.60 9.28 -10.34
N THR A 157 -10.68 8.79 -10.95
CA THR A 157 -11.65 9.60 -11.68
C THR A 157 -12.81 10.08 -10.79
N GLU A 158 -12.71 9.89 -9.47
CA GLU A 158 -13.69 10.33 -8.46
C GLU A 158 -15.12 9.80 -8.69
N GLN A 159 -15.26 8.70 -9.43
CA GLN A 159 -16.54 8.03 -9.68
C GLN A 159 -16.94 7.17 -8.48
N HIS A 160 -17.33 7.84 -7.38
CA HIS A 160 -17.56 7.17 -6.10
C HIS A 160 -18.67 6.10 -6.17
N LYS A 161 -19.83 6.38 -6.79
CA LYS A 161 -20.93 5.41 -6.84
C LYS A 161 -20.53 4.08 -7.50
N LEU A 162 -19.93 4.15 -8.69
CA LEU A 162 -19.49 2.97 -9.44
C LEU A 162 -18.43 2.16 -8.69
N ALA A 163 -17.51 2.84 -8.01
CA ALA A 163 -16.48 2.16 -7.23
C ALA A 163 -17.02 1.48 -5.96
N ASP A 164 -18.05 2.04 -5.32
CA ASP A 164 -18.74 1.39 -4.19
C ASP A 164 -19.49 0.13 -4.65
N GLU A 165 -20.23 0.23 -5.75
CA GLU A 165 -20.93 -0.93 -6.34
C GLU A 165 -19.97 -2.04 -6.78
N LEU A 166 -18.84 -1.66 -7.39
CA LEU A 166 -17.80 -2.59 -7.78
C LEU A 166 -17.22 -3.30 -6.55
N LEU A 167 -16.91 -2.56 -5.49
CA LEU A 167 -16.40 -3.14 -4.24
C LEU A 167 -17.39 -4.11 -3.60
N ASP A 168 -18.68 -3.81 -3.60
CA ASP A 168 -19.71 -4.72 -3.08
C ASP A 168 -19.79 -6.02 -3.87
N LYS A 169 -19.63 -5.96 -5.20
CA LYS A 169 -19.50 -7.14 -6.06
C LYS A 169 -18.20 -7.90 -5.77
N MET A 170 -17.08 -7.19 -5.61
CA MET A 170 -15.77 -7.79 -5.35
C MET A 170 -15.71 -8.51 -4.00
N VAL A 171 -16.29 -7.94 -2.96
CA VAL A 171 -16.33 -8.54 -1.61
C VAL A 171 -17.11 -9.85 -1.62
N LYS A 172 -18.19 -9.95 -2.41
CA LYS A 172 -18.95 -11.19 -2.60
C LYS A 172 -18.16 -12.23 -3.42
N LYS A 173 -17.56 -11.80 -4.54
CA LYS A 173 -16.84 -12.68 -5.47
C LYS A 173 -15.50 -13.18 -4.92
N PHE A 174 -14.76 -12.31 -4.23
CA PHE A 174 -13.43 -12.58 -3.70
C PHE A 174 -13.41 -12.59 -2.16
N LYS A 175 -14.44 -13.19 -1.55
CA LYS A 175 -14.67 -13.21 -0.10
C LYS A 175 -13.50 -13.73 0.75
N HIS A 176 -12.60 -14.53 0.18
CA HIS A 176 -11.41 -15.07 0.87
C HIS A 176 -10.13 -14.22 0.67
N SER A 177 -10.24 -13.08 -0.02
CA SER A 177 -9.14 -12.17 -0.32
C SER A 177 -9.04 -11.04 0.71
N CYS A 178 -8.00 -11.10 1.55
CA CYS A 178 -7.71 -10.04 2.52
C CYS A 178 -7.52 -8.67 1.84
N LYS A 179 -6.87 -8.62 0.68
CA LYS A 179 -6.63 -7.37 -0.08
C LYS A 179 -7.93 -6.68 -0.48
N VAL A 180 -8.98 -7.43 -0.84
CA VAL A 180 -10.28 -6.86 -1.25
C VAL A 180 -11.03 -6.28 -0.05
N TRP A 181 -11.04 -7.01 1.08
CA TRP A 181 -11.62 -6.49 2.32
C TRP A 181 -10.90 -5.24 2.83
N LEU A 182 -9.57 -5.20 2.77
CA LEU A 182 -8.79 -4.02 3.15
C LEU A 182 -9.12 -2.81 2.27
N ARG A 183 -9.32 -2.99 0.96
CA ARG A 183 -9.78 -1.91 0.07
C ARG A 183 -11.18 -1.41 0.45
N ARG A 184 -12.11 -2.30 0.83
CA ARG A 184 -13.43 -1.91 1.33
C ARG A 184 -13.33 -1.09 2.62
N VAL A 185 -12.53 -1.54 3.58
CA VAL A 185 -12.29 -0.83 4.85
C VAL A 185 -11.67 0.55 4.59
N GLN A 186 -10.60 0.62 3.81
CA GLN A 186 -9.92 1.87 3.48
C GLN A 186 -10.88 2.90 2.87
N ARG A 187 -11.79 2.46 2.01
CA ARG A 187 -12.78 3.34 1.38
C ARG A 187 -13.81 3.88 2.37
N ILE A 188 -14.36 3.03 3.22
CA ILE A 188 -15.31 3.42 4.27
C ILE A 188 -14.67 4.46 5.20
N LEU A 189 -13.42 4.24 5.58
CA LEU A 189 -12.65 5.17 6.40
C LEU A 189 -12.43 6.53 5.70
N LYS A 190 -12.06 6.53 4.42
CA LYS A 190 -11.93 7.77 3.63
C LYS A 190 -13.25 8.54 3.51
N GLN A 191 -14.39 7.83 3.49
CA GLN A 191 -15.72 8.43 3.49
C GLN A 191 -16.20 8.83 4.90
N GLN A 192 -15.36 8.66 5.94
CA GLN A 192 -15.66 8.96 7.35
C GLN A 192 -16.95 8.29 7.87
N GLN A 193 -17.28 7.11 7.35
CA GLN A 193 -18.47 6.39 7.81
C GLN A 193 -18.16 5.55 9.05
N ASP A 194 -19.02 5.64 10.06
CA ASP A 194 -18.90 4.88 11.29
C ASP A 194 -19.41 3.42 11.18
N VAL A 195 -19.14 2.76 10.05
CA VAL A 195 -19.64 1.41 9.74
C VAL A 195 -18.53 0.39 9.48
N VAL A 196 -17.33 0.68 9.98
CA VAL A 196 -16.14 -0.17 9.77
C VAL A 196 -16.27 -1.50 10.51
N GLN A 197 -16.73 -1.48 11.77
CA GLN A 197 -16.79 -2.68 12.61
C GLN A 197 -17.69 -3.79 12.03
N PRO A 198 -18.91 -3.51 11.53
CA PRO A 198 -19.71 -4.52 10.82
C PRO A 198 -18.99 -5.16 9.63
N VAL A 199 -18.23 -4.36 8.86
CA VAL A 199 -17.47 -4.86 7.71
C VAL A 199 -16.31 -5.74 8.14
N VAL A 200 -15.59 -5.35 9.20
CA VAL A 200 -14.52 -6.17 9.80
C VAL A 200 -15.08 -7.51 10.28
N ASN A 201 -16.22 -7.51 10.99
CA ASN A 201 -16.86 -8.74 11.46
C ASN A 201 -17.24 -9.66 10.28
N ARG A 202 -17.84 -9.10 9.22
CA ARG A 202 -18.19 -9.86 8.01
C ARG A 202 -16.95 -10.41 7.28
N ALA A 203 -15.86 -9.65 7.25
CA ALA A 203 -14.60 -10.09 6.68
C ALA A 203 -14.02 -11.28 7.47
N LEU A 204 -14.02 -11.23 8.80
CA LEU A 204 -13.53 -12.31 9.65
C LEU A 204 -14.34 -13.61 9.51
N LEU A 205 -15.65 -13.51 9.28
CA LEU A 205 -16.50 -14.67 8.96
C LEU A 205 -16.15 -15.31 7.60
N SER A 206 -15.69 -14.50 6.64
CA SER A 206 -15.40 -14.96 5.27
C SER A 206 -13.94 -15.40 5.08
N LEU A 207 -13.01 -14.81 5.83
CA LEU A 207 -11.58 -15.03 5.69
C LEU A 207 -11.14 -16.32 6.41
N PRO A 208 -10.18 -17.07 5.85
CA PRO A 208 -9.51 -18.15 6.57
C PRO A 208 -8.80 -17.65 7.83
N ARG A 209 -8.82 -18.44 8.91
CA ARG A 209 -8.24 -18.09 10.22
C ARG A 209 -6.79 -17.62 10.16
N HIS A 210 -5.94 -18.26 9.34
CA HIS A 210 -4.53 -17.86 9.18
C HIS A 210 -4.34 -16.44 8.62
N LYS A 211 -5.38 -15.86 7.98
CA LYS A 211 -5.35 -14.47 7.48
C LYS A 211 -5.91 -13.46 8.48
N HIS A 212 -6.57 -13.90 9.55
CA HIS A 212 -7.25 -13.01 10.50
C HIS A 212 -6.28 -12.02 11.13
N ILE A 213 -5.15 -12.50 11.67
CA ILE A 213 -4.22 -11.60 12.35
C ILE A 213 -3.63 -10.58 11.38
N LYS A 214 -3.29 -10.99 10.15
CA LYS A 214 -2.82 -10.07 9.10
C LYS A 214 -3.91 -9.06 8.73
N PHE A 215 -5.16 -9.48 8.63
CA PHE A 215 -6.27 -8.60 8.28
C PHE A 215 -6.55 -7.56 9.38
N ILE A 216 -6.63 -8.01 10.64
CA ILE A 216 -6.89 -7.11 11.78
C ILE A 216 -5.75 -6.11 11.96
N SER A 217 -4.48 -6.56 11.89
CA SER A 217 -3.34 -5.65 12.02
C SER A 217 -3.29 -4.59 10.91
N GLN A 218 -3.60 -4.98 9.66
CA GLN A 218 -3.67 -4.04 8.54
C GLN A 218 -4.89 -3.11 8.63
N THR A 219 -6.02 -3.59 9.14
CA THR A 219 -7.20 -2.76 9.41
C THR A 219 -6.90 -1.74 10.51
N ALA A 220 -6.20 -2.14 11.57
CA ALA A 220 -5.76 -1.23 12.62
C ALA A 220 -4.84 -0.13 12.07
N ILE A 221 -3.86 -0.47 11.21
CA ILE A 221 -3.01 0.52 10.52
C ILE A 221 -3.85 1.49 9.68
N LEU A 222 -4.90 1.02 9.01
CA LEU A 222 -5.79 1.88 8.24
C LEU A 222 -6.59 2.84 9.14
N GLU A 223 -7.05 2.38 10.30
CA GLU A 223 -7.70 3.22 11.32
C GLU A 223 -6.76 4.33 11.83
N PHE A 224 -5.48 4.03 12.07
CA PHE A 224 -4.49 5.07 12.42
C PHE A 224 -4.29 6.10 11.29
N LYS A 225 -4.32 5.67 10.03
CA LYS A 225 -4.00 6.55 8.88
C LYS A 225 -5.18 7.39 8.41
N CYS A 226 -6.40 6.85 8.45
CA CYS A 226 -7.57 7.46 7.81
C CYS A 226 -8.82 7.45 8.70
N GLY A 227 -8.75 6.84 9.88
CA GLY A 227 -9.89 6.62 10.77
C GLY A 227 -9.70 7.23 12.14
N VAL A 228 -10.17 6.52 13.15
CA VAL A 228 -10.05 6.93 14.55
C VAL A 228 -8.93 6.13 15.21
N PRO A 229 -7.84 6.78 15.66
CA PRO A 229 -6.69 6.08 16.25
C PRO A 229 -7.03 5.16 17.42
N ASP A 230 -7.99 5.55 18.27
CA ASP A 230 -8.45 4.73 19.40
C ASP A 230 -9.02 3.37 18.98
N ARG A 231 -9.61 3.28 17.77
CA ARG A 231 -10.08 2.01 17.20
C ARG A 231 -8.88 1.16 16.78
N GLY A 232 -7.89 1.77 16.15
CA GLY A 232 -6.61 1.13 15.84
C GLY A 232 -5.93 0.57 17.10
N ARG A 233 -5.87 1.38 18.18
CA ARG A 233 -5.38 0.98 19.51
C ARG A 233 -6.17 -0.23 20.02
N SER A 234 -7.49 -0.13 20.07
CA SER A 234 -8.38 -1.21 20.52
C SER A 234 -8.19 -2.53 19.75
N MET A 235 -7.99 -2.45 18.43
CA MET A 235 -7.71 -3.63 17.61
C MET A 235 -6.36 -4.27 17.94
N PHE A 236 -5.29 -3.48 18.10
CA PHE A 236 -3.99 -4.02 18.52
C PHE A 236 -4.01 -4.58 19.94
N GLU A 237 -4.64 -3.89 20.89
CA GLU A 237 -4.84 -4.38 22.26
C GLU A 237 -5.55 -5.74 22.26
N GLY A 238 -6.60 -5.87 21.45
CA GLY A 238 -7.31 -7.14 21.26
C GLY A 238 -6.40 -8.27 20.78
N ILE A 239 -5.56 -8.00 19.76
CA ILE A 239 -4.64 -9.01 19.22
C ILE A 239 -3.54 -9.35 20.24
N LEU A 240 -2.98 -8.36 20.93
CA LEU A 240 -1.87 -8.56 21.88
C LEU A 240 -2.33 -9.28 23.16
N ARG A 241 -3.61 -9.13 23.54
CA ARG A 241 -4.21 -9.91 24.63
C ARG A 241 -4.28 -11.40 24.29
N GLU A 242 -4.60 -11.74 23.04
CA GLU A 242 -4.70 -13.14 22.59
C GLU A 242 -3.31 -13.72 22.24
N TYR A 243 -2.41 -12.90 21.70
CA TYR A 243 -1.08 -13.31 21.22
C TYR A 243 0.06 -12.45 21.82
N PRO A 244 0.27 -12.46 23.14
CA PRO A 244 1.22 -11.56 23.80
C PRO A 244 2.68 -11.79 23.40
N LYS A 245 3.04 -12.99 22.92
CA LYS A 245 4.44 -13.33 22.54
C LYS A 245 4.82 -12.95 21.10
N ARG A 246 3.91 -12.37 20.31
CA ARG A 246 4.13 -11.97 18.91
C ARG A 246 4.77 -10.58 18.80
N THR A 247 6.09 -10.56 18.89
CA THR A 247 6.90 -9.32 18.88
C THR A 247 6.85 -8.53 17.59
N ASP A 248 6.52 -9.16 16.47
CA ASP A 248 6.23 -8.50 15.20
C ASP A 248 5.05 -7.53 15.32
N LEU A 249 3.99 -7.93 16.04
CA LEU A 249 2.81 -7.09 16.26
C LEU A 249 3.05 -5.98 17.26
N TRP A 250 3.81 -6.26 18.32
CA TRP A 250 4.31 -5.23 19.23
C TRP A 250 5.10 -4.16 18.48
N SER A 251 6.00 -4.58 17.59
CA SER A 251 6.77 -3.65 16.77
C SER A 251 5.86 -2.74 15.97
N ILE A 252 4.91 -3.32 15.22
CA ILE A 252 3.99 -2.55 14.38
C ILE A 252 3.17 -1.57 15.22
N TYR A 253 2.63 -2.01 16.35
CA TYR A 253 1.80 -1.17 17.21
C TYR A 253 2.60 0.01 17.80
N LEU A 254 3.80 -0.27 18.34
CA LEU A 254 4.72 0.76 18.82
C LEU A 254 5.13 1.73 17.70
N ASP A 255 5.37 1.24 16.49
CA ASP A 255 5.67 2.10 15.33
C ASP A 255 4.50 3.02 14.99
N GLN A 256 3.26 2.52 14.99
CA GLN A 256 2.11 3.35 14.68
C GLN A 256 1.90 4.46 15.72
N LEU A 257 2.03 4.13 17.01
CA LEU A 257 1.86 5.12 18.08
C LEU A 257 2.98 6.17 18.10
N THR A 258 4.23 5.76 17.89
CA THR A 258 5.36 6.71 17.83
C THR A 258 5.28 7.63 16.61
N LEU A 259 4.76 7.14 15.48
CA LEU A 259 4.49 7.97 14.30
C LEU A 259 3.34 8.94 14.56
N GLU A 260 2.27 8.49 15.22
CA GLU A 260 1.12 9.32 15.57
C GLU A 260 1.52 10.48 16.50
N SER A 261 2.29 10.18 17.56
CA SER A 261 2.77 11.19 18.51
C SER A 261 3.70 12.23 17.89
N ASN A 262 4.39 11.89 16.80
CA ASN A 262 5.25 12.81 16.07
C ASN A 262 4.49 13.68 15.06
N LEU A 263 3.30 13.26 14.62
CA LEU A 263 2.48 13.94 13.62
C LEU A 263 1.44 14.89 14.23
N GLN A 264 0.90 14.53 15.39
CA GLN A 264 0.06 15.42 16.18
C GLN A 264 0.94 16.00 17.28
N GLU A 265 1.30 17.29 17.19
CA GLU A 265 2.07 18.05 18.20
C GLU A 265 1.92 17.42 19.59
N ILE A 266 3.02 16.86 20.11
CA ILE A 266 3.07 15.92 21.24
C ILE A 266 2.08 16.35 22.33
N ARG A 267 0.92 15.69 22.38
CA ARG A 267 0.03 15.83 23.53
C ARG A 267 0.72 15.10 24.67
N LEU A 268 0.97 15.79 25.79
CA LEU A 268 1.62 15.25 26.99
C LEU A 268 1.08 13.85 27.40
N GLY A 269 -0.21 13.60 27.19
CA GLY A 269 -0.85 12.31 27.50
C GLY A 269 -0.48 11.12 26.59
N ASP A 270 -0.08 11.35 25.33
CA ASP A 270 0.26 10.23 24.42
C ASP A 270 1.65 9.64 24.72
N VAL A 271 2.57 10.45 25.27
CA VAL A 271 3.92 9.99 25.65
C VAL A 271 3.84 8.95 26.76
N ASP A 272 3.00 9.18 27.77
CA ASP A 272 2.82 8.26 28.89
C ASP A 272 2.16 6.95 28.45
N VAL A 273 1.22 7.01 27.50
CA VAL A 273 0.60 5.82 26.90
C VAL A 273 1.64 4.97 26.15
N ILE A 274 2.50 5.60 25.35
CA ILE A 274 3.56 4.91 24.61
C ILE A 274 4.59 4.29 25.58
N ARG A 275 4.98 5.03 26.62
CA ARG A 275 5.89 4.53 27.66
C ARG A 275 5.29 3.34 28.40
N ALA A 276 4.04 3.43 28.85
CA ALA A 276 3.35 2.31 29.48
C ALA A 276 3.29 1.08 28.55
N LEU A 277 3.13 1.30 27.24
CA LEU A 277 3.16 0.22 26.27
C LEU A 277 4.54 -0.42 26.12
N PHE A 278 5.62 0.37 26.10
CA PHE A 278 6.99 -0.14 26.11
C PHE A 278 7.30 -0.92 27.39
N GLU A 279 6.93 -0.39 28.56
CA GLU A 279 7.05 -1.06 29.86
C GLU A 279 6.31 -2.40 29.89
N ARG A 280 5.11 -2.44 29.31
CA ARG A 280 4.36 -3.70 29.16
C ARG A 280 5.03 -4.66 28.19
N ALA A 281 5.66 -4.16 27.12
CA ALA A 281 6.37 -5.01 26.16
C ALA A 281 7.64 -5.63 26.76
N ILE A 282 8.39 -4.89 27.59
CA ILE A 282 9.64 -5.37 28.22
C ILE A 282 9.41 -6.23 29.47
N SER A 283 8.22 -6.19 30.06
CA SER A 283 7.85 -7.08 31.17
C SER A 283 7.42 -8.48 30.69
N LEU A 284 7.34 -8.70 29.37
CA LEU A 284 7.05 -10.02 28.82
C LEU A 284 8.26 -10.95 28.92
N SER A 285 8.02 -12.19 29.38
CA SER A 285 9.01 -13.26 29.31
C SER A 285 9.18 -13.75 27.86
N LEU A 286 10.13 -13.12 27.15
CA LEU A 286 10.44 -13.37 25.74
C LEU A 286 11.90 -13.80 25.55
N PRO A 287 12.25 -14.54 24.49
CA PRO A 287 13.64 -14.90 24.23
C PRO A 287 14.59 -13.68 24.12
N PRO A 288 15.87 -13.78 24.54
CA PRO A 288 16.81 -12.65 24.58
C PRO A 288 16.95 -11.86 23.27
N LYS A 289 16.91 -12.54 22.11
CA LYS A 289 16.95 -11.88 20.78
C LYS A 289 15.77 -10.93 20.56
N LYS A 290 14.58 -11.34 21.00
CA LYS A 290 13.33 -10.57 20.87
C LYS A 290 13.28 -9.42 21.88
N MET A 291 13.75 -9.65 23.09
CA MET A 291 13.87 -8.61 24.11
C MET A 291 14.89 -7.54 23.74
N LYS A 292 16.06 -7.94 23.24
CA LYS A 292 17.07 -6.99 22.71
C LYS A 292 16.48 -6.07 21.64
N PHE A 293 15.62 -6.60 20.77
CA PHE A 293 14.93 -5.80 19.75
C PHE A 293 13.98 -4.76 20.38
N LEU A 294 13.15 -5.16 21.35
CA LEU A 294 12.23 -4.26 22.05
C LEU A 294 12.97 -3.18 22.86
N PHE A 295 14.02 -3.56 23.60
CA PHE A 295 14.86 -2.61 24.34
C PHE A 295 15.57 -1.61 23.41
N LYS A 296 16.12 -2.08 22.28
CA LYS A 296 16.76 -1.19 21.29
C LYS A 296 15.76 -0.14 20.78
N LYS A 297 14.53 -0.57 20.49
CA LYS A 297 13.47 0.31 20.02
C LYS A 297 13.01 1.30 21.10
N TYR A 298 12.91 0.85 22.35
CA TYR A 298 12.55 1.74 23.45
C TYR A 298 13.62 2.81 23.69
N LEU A 299 14.91 2.42 23.64
CA LEU A 299 16.02 3.36 23.71
C LEU A 299 16.03 4.35 22.54
N GLU A 300 15.71 3.92 21.32
CA GLU A 300 15.61 4.82 20.17
C GLU A 300 14.48 5.85 20.35
N TYR A 301 13.34 5.43 20.91
CA TYR A 301 12.22 6.32 21.23
C TYR A 301 12.58 7.34 22.32
N GLU A 302 13.14 6.90 23.46
CA GLU A 302 13.53 7.83 24.54
C GLU A 302 14.68 8.76 24.10
N LYS A 303 15.53 8.37 23.15
CA LYS A 303 16.50 9.32 22.55
C LYS A 303 15.85 10.42 21.72
N THR A 304 14.67 10.16 21.16
CA THR A 304 13.95 11.16 20.34
C THR A 304 13.09 12.11 21.17
N ILE A 305 12.61 11.69 22.35
CA ILE A 305 11.63 12.45 23.15
C ILE A 305 12.08 12.70 24.59
N GLY A 306 12.85 11.79 25.19
CA GLY A 306 13.05 11.67 26.63
C GLY A 306 14.31 12.33 27.20
N ASP A 307 14.35 12.35 28.52
CA ASP A 307 15.45 12.84 29.35
C ASP A 307 16.55 11.79 29.57
N GLU A 308 17.78 12.23 29.85
CA GLU A 308 18.93 11.34 30.10
C GLU A 308 18.67 10.32 31.23
N GLU A 309 17.91 10.70 32.26
CA GLU A 309 17.52 9.80 33.37
C GLU A 309 16.68 8.60 32.89
N ARG A 310 15.80 8.82 31.91
CA ARG A 310 14.93 7.76 31.38
C ARG A 310 15.70 6.84 30.45
N ILE A 311 16.61 7.38 29.65
CA ILE A 311 17.53 6.58 28.83
C ILE A 311 18.34 5.63 29.74
N GLU A 312 18.85 6.13 30.86
CA GLU A 312 19.61 5.32 31.81
C GLU A 312 18.74 4.30 32.54
N SER A 313 17.50 4.65 32.90
CA SER A 313 16.52 3.71 33.45
C SER A 313 16.26 2.52 32.51
N VAL A 314 16.07 2.78 31.21
CA VAL A 314 15.85 1.72 30.21
C VAL A 314 17.09 0.83 30.03
N LYS A 315 18.30 1.41 30.05
CA LYS A 315 19.54 0.62 30.03
C LYS A 315 19.66 -0.27 31.27
N LYS A 316 19.36 0.26 32.45
CA LYS A 316 19.38 -0.50 33.71
C LYS A 316 18.43 -1.69 33.64
N LYS A 317 17.19 -1.48 33.20
CA LYS A 317 16.20 -2.56 33.00
C LYS A 317 16.67 -3.61 31.99
N ALA A 318 17.38 -3.20 30.93
CA ALA A 318 17.95 -4.13 29.98
C ALA A 318 19.08 -4.97 30.59
N MET A 319 19.90 -4.40 31.46
CA MET A 319 20.96 -5.12 32.19
C MET A 319 20.36 -6.11 33.20
N GLU A 320 19.39 -5.68 34.02
CA GLU A 320 18.65 -6.53 34.95
C GLU A 320 18.00 -7.72 34.24
N TYR A 321 17.43 -7.50 33.05
CA TYR A 321 16.86 -8.57 32.23
C TYR A 321 17.92 -9.59 31.81
N VAL A 322 19.09 -9.13 31.35
CA VAL A 322 20.20 -10.02 30.92
C VAL A 322 20.74 -10.82 32.10
N GLU A 323 20.89 -10.19 33.26
CA GLU A 323 21.32 -10.85 34.50
C GLU A 323 20.31 -11.93 34.93
N SER A 324 19.01 -11.63 34.88
CA SER A 324 17.95 -12.58 35.23
C SER A 324 17.80 -13.75 34.24
N THR A 325 18.32 -13.63 33.02
CA THR A 325 18.26 -14.70 32.00
C THR A 325 19.55 -15.51 31.90
N LEU A 326 20.63 -15.06 32.52
CA LEU A 326 21.91 -15.78 32.66
C LEU A 326 22.01 -16.58 33.97
N ALA A 327 21.21 -16.21 34.98
CA ALA A 327 21.02 -16.95 36.24
C ALA A 327 20.08 -18.16 36.07
#